data_AF-A0A0C2XAF3-F1
#
_entry.id   AF-A0A0C2XAF3-F1
#
_cell.length_a   1.000
_cell.length_b   1.000
_cell.length_c   1.000
_cell.angle_alpha   90.00
_cell.angle_beta   90.00
_cell.angle_gamma   90.00
#
_symmetry.space_group_name_H-M   'P 1'
#
loop_
_entity.id
_entity.type
_entity.pdbx_description
1 polymer ?
#
loop_
_entity_poly.entity_id
_entity_poly.type
_entity_poly.pdbx_seq_one_letter_code
_entity_poly.pdbx_strand_id
1 'polypeptide(L)'
;MRESNFAFPAQNKACVCINTQLYDRRALDTTSNLPLLNSLQHLRHLTATSPRIREIMTMDGGLERLVRILYDFCLSPPPPDNPALVYGLSPPGYRPSKQTPALNPVIYDKHAAFRFSQAFECVVNIGVRGSEPIRSRVVQAGTLDVVGCVLEAWLASKGFAIGPSSSATGIPRETREQRQARRLAQAEQRQRDEAAALARALQRQIVLDQMQQRITHAQQERVIQQRIFGEGSNAVR
;
A
#
# COMPACT_ATOMS: atom_id res chain seq x y z
N MET A 1 -29.14 10.18 -15.47
CA MET A 1 -29.82 8.92 -15.87
C MET A 1 -30.12 8.16 -14.58
N ARG A 2 -31.39 7.86 -14.32
CA ARG A 2 -31.89 7.29 -13.06
C ARG A 2 -31.25 5.92 -12.78
N GLU A 3 -30.72 5.78 -11.58
CA GLU A 3 -30.28 4.50 -11.02
C GLU A 3 -31.43 3.50 -11.02
N SER A 4 -31.23 2.33 -11.62
CA SER A 4 -32.18 1.21 -11.62
C SER A 4 -32.22 0.54 -10.24
N ASN A 5 -32.53 1.30 -9.20
CA ASN A 5 -32.92 0.80 -7.91
C ASN A 5 -34.44 0.65 -7.93
N PHE A 6 -34.97 -0.44 -8.50
CA PHE A 6 -36.38 -0.76 -8.31
C PHE A 6 -36.46 -1.69 -7.10
N ALA A 7 -36.93 -1.14 -5.98
CA ALA A 7 -37.29 -1.92 -4.79
C ALA A 7 -38.49 -2.85 -5.10
N PHE A 8 -39.23 -3.44 -4.16
CA PHE A 8 -40.34 -2.65 -3.62
C PHE A 8 -41.05 -3.29 -2.41
N PRO A 9 -40.62 -2.96 -1.17
CA PRO A 9 -41.45 -3.15 0.01
C PRO A 9 -42.76 -2.30 0.00
N ALA A 10 -42.80 -1.15 -0.68
CA ALA A 10 -43.98 -0.26 -0.73
C ALA A 10 -44.97 -0.55 -1.89
N GLN A 11 -44.64 -1.40 -2.88
CA GLN A 11 -45.49 -1.68 -4.06
C GLN A 11 -45.78 -3.18 -4.30
N ASN A 12 -45.31 -4.10 -3.44
CA ASN A 12 -45.70 -5.51 -3.48
C ASN A 12 -45.40 -6.23 -4.84
N LYS A 13 -44.23 -5.98 -5.44
CA LYS A 13 -43.69 -6.74 -6.60
C LYS A 13 -42.17 -6.98 -6.47
N ALA A 14 -41.71 -8.10 -7.02
CA ALA A 14 -40.45 -8.76 -6.66
C ALA A 14 -39.18 -8.19 -7.34
N CYS A 15 -38.07 -8.19 -6.59
CA CYS A 15 -36.73 -8.28 -7.19
C CYS A 15 -36.69 -9.47 -8.14
N VAL A 16 -36.04 -9.34 -9.29
CA VAL A 16 -35.61 -10.53 -10.02
C VAL A 16 -34.51 -11.18 -9.18
N CYS A 17 -34.79 -12.36 -8.65
CA CYS A 17 -33.95 -13.03 -7.67
C CYS A 17 -33.71 -14.48 -8.15
N ILE A 18 -32.46 -14.97 -8.07
CA ILE A 18 -32.11 -16.36 -8.43
C ILE A 18 -32.65 -17.28 -7.35
N ASN A 19 -33.23 -18.41 -7.73
CA ASN A 19 -33.60 -19.48 -6.81
C ASN A 19 -32.93 -20.81 -7.23
N THR A 20 -33.21 -21.91 -6.54
CA THR A 20 -32.58 -23.21 -6.81
C THR A 20 -33.02 -23.88 -8.12
N GLN A 21 -34.01 -23.32 -8.83
CA GLN A 21 -34.56 -23.87 -10.08
C GLN A 21 -34.44 -22.90 -11.26
N LEU A 22 -34.29 -21.61 -11.00
CA LEU A 22 -34.32 -20.54 -11.98
C LEU A 22 -33.09 -19.66 -11.82
N TYR A 23 -32.31 -19.61 -12.90
CA TYR A 23 -31.25 -18.64 -13.09
C TYR A 23 -31.73 -17.49 -13.96
N ASP A 24 -31.57 -16.26 -13.48
CA ASP A 24 -31.79 -15.04 -14.26
C ASP A 24 -30.60 -14.10 -14.05
N ARG A 25 -29.89 -13.81 -15.15
CA ARG A 25 -28.70 -12.94 -15.16
C ARG A 25 -28.96 -11.58 -14.50
N ARG A 26 -30.14 -11.00 -14.67
CA ARG A 26 -30.47 -9.64 -14.19
C ARG A 26 -30.45 -9.54 -12.68
N ALA A 27 -30.66 -10.66 -11.97
CA ALA A 27 -30.58 -10.69 -10.52
C ALA A 27 -29.20 -10.28 -9.98
N LEU A 28 -28.13 -10.51 -10.76
CA LEU A 28 -26.76 -10.12 -10.42
C LEU A 28 -26.50 -8.61 -10.62
N ASP A 29 -27.38 -7.88 -11.29
CA ASP A 29 -27.28 -6.42 -11.46
C ASP A 29 -28.04 -5.66 -10.37
N THR A 30 -28.61 -6.37 -9.38
CA THR A 30 -29.30 -5.74 -8.26
C THR A 30 -28.36 -4.88 -7.44
N THR A 31 -28.82 -3.67 -7.12
CA THR A 31 -28.11 -2.67 -6.30
C THR A 31 -28.36 -2.83 -4.80
N SER A 32 -29.45 -3.50 -4.43
CA SER A 32 -29.74 -3.82 -3.04
C SER A 32 -28.94 -5.02 -2.55
N ASN A 33 -28.29 -4.86 -1.40
CA ASN A 33 -27.41 -5.85 -0.78
C ASN A 33 -28.11 -7.18 -0.45
N LEU A 34 -29.37 -7.14 0.00
CA LEU A 34 -30.08 -8.33 0.49
C LEU A 34 -30.57 -9.25 -0.65
N PRO A 35 -31.28 -8.76 -1.69
CA PRO A 35 -31.63 -9.57 -2.86
C PRO A 35 -30.43 -10.18 -3.58
N LEU A 36 -29.33 -9.42 -3.68
CA LEU A 36 -28.09 -9.90 -4.27
C LEU A 36 -27.52 -11.06 -3.46
N LEU A 37 -27.50 -10.96 -2.13
CA LEU A 37 -27.02 -12.02 -1.26
C LEU A 37 -27.84 -13.31 -1.44
N ASN A 38 -29.18 -13.21 -1.42
CA ASN A 38 -30.05 -14.37 -1.65
C ASN A 38 -29.78 -15.02 -3.02
N SER A 39 -29.63 -14.19 -4.05
CA SER A 39 -29.34 -14.68 -5.41
C SER A 39 -28.00 -15.40 -5.49
N LEU A 40 -26.94 -14.86 -4.87
CA LEU A 40 -25.61 -15.49 -4.82
C LEU A 40 -25.63 -16.83 -4.06
N GLN A 41 -26.38 -16.91 -2.96
CA GLN A 41 -26.51 -18.14 -2.18
C GLN A 41 -27.15 -19.27 -3.00
N HIS A 42 -28.23 -18.97 -3.73
CA HIS A 42 -28.86 -19.96 -4.61
C HIS A 42 -27.98 -20.27 -5.84
N LEU A 43 -27.30 -19.27 -6.39
CA LEU A 43 -26.40 -19.44 -7.51
C LEU A 43 -25.19 -20.33 -7.17
N ARG A 44 -24.67 -20.25 -5.95
CA ARG A 44 -23.60 -21.15 -5.47
C ARG A 44 -24.01 -22.62 -5.60
N HIS A 45 -25.26 -22.94 -5.24
CA HIS A 45 -25.78 -24.29 -5.39
C HIS A 45 -25.92 -24.68 -6.87
N LEU A 46 -26.52 -23.81 -7.69
CA LEU A 46 -26.70 -24.05 -9.13
C LEU A 46 -25.38 -24.26 -9.89
N THR A 47 -24.37 -23.44 -9.60
CA THR A 47 -23.04 -23.54 -10.23
C THR A 47 -22.31 -24.82 -9.80
N ALA A 48 -22.56 -25.33 -8.59
CA ALA A 48 -22.02 -26.59 -8.13
C ALA A 48 -22.66 -27.81 -8.81
N THR A 49 -23.99 -27.81 -9.00
CA THR A 49 -24.74 -29.00 -9.44
C THR A 49 -25.05 -29.03 -10.94
N SER A 50 -25.28 -27.89 -11.58
CA SER A 50 -25.77 -27.84 -12.96
C SER A 50 -24.68 -27.46 -13.98
N PRO A 51 -24.24 -28.39 -14.85
CA PRO A 51 -23.31 -28.05 -15.95
C PRO A 51 -23.93 -27.03 -16.93
N ARG A 52 -25.25 -27.12 -17.16
CA ARG A 52 -25.96 -26.19 -18.03
C ARG A 52 -25.91 -24.75 -17.54
N ILE A 53 -26.03 -24.53 -16.23
CA ILE A 53 -25.90 -23.18 -15.66
C ILE A 53 -24.48 -22.66 -15.88
N ARG A 54 -23.45 -23.49 -15.69
CA ARG A 54 -22.05 -23.07 -15.94
C ARG A 54 -21.85 -22.64 -17.40
N GLU A 55 -22.43 -23.36 -18.35
CA GLU A 55 -22.40 -22.99 -19.77
C GLU A 55 -23.10 -21.65 -20.04
N ILE A 56 -24.34 -21.49 -19.56
CA ILE A 56 -25.13 -20.26 -19.73
C ILE A 56 -24.35 -19.03 -19.20
N MET A 57 -23.77 -19.14 -18.01
CA MET A 57 -23.03 -18.05 -17.37
C MET A 57 -21.79 -17.58 -18.15
N THR A 58 -21.21 -18.44 -18.99
CA THR A 58 -20.07 -18.07 -19.86
C THR A 58 -20.49 -17.33 -21.12
N MET A 59 -21.78 -17.35 -21.46
CA MET A 59 -22.34 -16.79 -22.69
C MET A 59 -23.11 -15.49 -22.47
N ASP A 60 -23.71 -15.29 -21.29
CA ASP A 60 -24.67 -14.22 -21.02
C ASP A 60 -24.09 -13.02 -20.24
N GLY A 61 -22.78 -13.01 -19.99
CA GLY A 61 -22.13 -11.95 -19.21
C GLY A 61 -22.28 -12.09 -17.69
N GLY A 62 -22.82 -13.20 -17.19
CA GLY A 62 -22.99 -13.47 -15.76
C GLY A 62 -21.68 -13.67 -15.04
N LEU A 63 -20.72 -14.31 -15.71
CA LEU A 63 -19.39 -14.53 -15.19
C LEU A 63 -18.61 -13.22 -15.01
N GLU A 64 -18.63 -12.32 -16.00
CA GLU A 64 -18.02 -11.00 -15.95
C GLU A 64 -18.61 -10.15 -14.81
N ARG A 65 -19.92 -10.28 -14.57
CA ARG A 65 -20.58 -9.59 -13.46
C ARG A 65 -20.11 -10.13 -12.11
N LEU A 66 -19.99 -11.44 -11.95
CA LEU A 66 -19.41 -12.03 -10.73
C LEU A 66 -17.99 -11.55 -10.49
N VAL A 67 -17.15 -11.58 -11.53
CA VAL A 67 -15.77 -11.08 -11.45
C VAL A 67 -15.75 -9.61 -11.03
N ARG A 68 -16.65 -8.79 -11.58
CA ARG A 68 -16.75 -7.38 -11.20
C ARG A 68 -17.16 -7.18 -9.74
N ILE A 69 -18.14 -7.95 -9.24
CA ILE A 69 -18.53 -7.92 -7.80
C ILE A 69 -17.32 -8.26 -6.92
N LEU A 70 -16.52 -9.26 -7.30
CA LEU A 70 -15.32 -9.66 -6.56
C LEU A 70 -14.24 -8.57 -6.61
N TYR A 71 -13.98 -8.03 -7.79
CA TYR A 71 -12.97 -6.99 -8.00
C TYR A 71 -13.31 -5.71 -7.24
N ASP A 72 -14.58 -5.28 -7.27
CA ASP A 72 -15.05 -4.08 -6.57
C ASP A 72 -14.84 -4.21 -5.04
N PHE A 73 -15.08 -5.40 -4.48
CA PHE A 73 -14.79 -5.67 -3.07
C PHE A 73 -13.28 -5.67 -2.80
N CYS A 74 -12.46 -6.31 -3.64
CA CYS A 74 -11.01 -6.35 -3.44
C CYS A 74 -10.35 -4.96 -3.48
N LEU A 75 -10.80 -4.09 -4.40
CA LEU A 75 -10.22 -2.77 -4.58
C LEU A 75 -10.65 -1.79 -3.48
N SER A 76 -11.88 -1.91 -3.01
CA SER A 76 -12.45 -1.04 -1.98
C SER A 76 -13.45 -1.81 -1.12
N PRO A 77 -12.99 -2.60 -0.12
CA PRO A 77 -13.89 -3.25 0.82
C PRO A 77 -14.70 -2.17 1.54
N PRO A 78 -16.05 -2.23 1.50
CA PRO A 78 -16.87 -1.20 2.10
C PRO A 78 -16.71 -1.21 3.63
N PRO A 79 -16.74 -0.04 4.28
CA PRO A 79 -16.78 0.04 5.74
C PRO A 79 -18.07 -0.60 6.27
N PRO A 80 -18.14 -0.94 7.57
CA PRO A 80 -19.33 -1.53 8.18
C PRO A 80 -20.57 -0.67 7.91
N ASP A 81 -21.61 -1.30 7.34
CA ASP A 81 -22.87 -0.62 7.05
C ASP A 81 -23.56 -0.19 8.35
N ASN A 82 -24.06 1.04 8.41
CA ASN A 82 -24.89 1.47 9.51
C ASN A 82 -26.26 0.76 9.38
N PRO A 83 -26.71 -0.04 10.36
CA PRO A 83 -28.00 -0.75 10.28
C PRO A 83 -29.18 0.21 10.08
N ALA A 84 -29.05 1.48 10.50
CA ALA A 84 -30.06 2.51 10.23
C ALA A 84 -30.27 2.78 8.73
N LEU A 85 -29.24 2.61 7.89
CA LEU A 85 -29.37 2.74 6.42
C LEU A 85 -30.15 1.57 5.82
N VAL A 86 -29.95 0.37 6.36
CA VAL A 86 -30.65 -0.86 5.92
C VAL A 86 -32.16 -0.75 6.18
N TYR A 87 -32.55 -0.17 7.31
CA TYR A 87 -33.96 0.00 7.69
C TYR A 87 -34.57 1.34 7.28
N GLY A 88 -33.85 2.18 6.54
CA GLY A 88 -34.35 3.50 6.12
C GLY A 88 -34.57 4.47 7.29
N LEU A 89 -33.92 4.24 8.42
CA LEU A 89 -33.93 5.09 9.62
C LEU A 89 -32.86 6.19 9.57
N SER A 90 -32.23 6.39 8.41
CA SER A 90 -31.21 7.44 8.26
C SER A 90 -31.86 8.83 8.29
N PRO A 91 -31.22 9.82 8.93
CA PRO A 91 -31.71 11.20 8.93
C PRO A 91 -31.92 11.74 7.50
N PRO A 92 -32.97 12.56 7.27
CA PRO A 92 -33.17 13.22 5.99
C PRO A 92 -31.96 14.11 5.66
N GLY A 93 -31.24 13.79 4.58
CA GLY A 93 -30.02 14.48 4.16
C GLY A 93 -28.71 13.71 4.37
N TYR A 94 -28.75 12.49 4.93
CA TYR A 94 -27.57 11.63 4.98
C TYR A 94 -27.05 11.32 3.57
N ARG A 95 -25.80 11.70 3.30
CA ARG A 95 -25.07 11.29 2.09
C ARG A 95 -23.94 10.36 2.52
N PRO A 96 -23.86 9.13 1.99
CA PRO A 96 -22.71 8.27 2.27
C PRO A 96 -21.42 8.96 1.79
N SER A 97 -20.36 8.87 2.60
CA SER A 97 -19.07 9.47 2.24
C SER A 97 -18.51 8.81 0.99
N LYS A 98 -17.90 9.62 0.12
CA LYS A 98 -17.19 9.13 -1.07
C LYS A 98 -16.01 8.27 -0.58
N GLN A 99 -16.02 6.99 -0.91
CA GLN A 99 -15.03 6.04 -0.43
C GLN A 99 -13.67 6.31 -1.09
N THR A 100 -12.62 6.43 -0.27
CA THR A 100 -11.24 6.41 -0.76
C THR A 100 -10.84 4.95 -0.97
N PRO A 101 -10.32 4.56 -2.14
CA PRO A 101 -9.81 3.20 -2.35
C PRO A 101 -8.75 2.87 -1.29
N ALA A 102 -9.00 1.84 -0.50
CA ALA A 102 -8.08 1.37 0.52
C ALA A 102 -7.91 -0.14 0.34
N LEU A 103 -6.72 -0.54 -0.07
CA LEU A 103 -6.36 -1.95 -0.19
C LEU A 103 -6.36 -2.57 1.21
N ASN A 104 -7.23 -3.57 1.43
CA ASN A 104 -7.33 -4.36 2.68
C ASN A 104 -7.45 -3.51 3.97
N PRO A 105 -8.59 -2.84 4.21
CA PRO A 105 -8.82 -2.10 5.44
C PRO A 105 -8.95 -3.06 6.63
N VAL A 106 -8.49 -2.61 7.80
CA VAL A 106 -8.58 -3.39 9.06
C VAL A 106 -10.03 -3.67 9.47
N ILE A 107 -10.95 -2.78 9.09
CA ILE A 107 -12.37 -2.87 9.41
C ILE A 107 -13.17 -2.78 8.10
N TYR A 108 -14.02 -3.77 7.85
CA TYR A 108 -14.88 -3.85 6.66
C TYR A 108 -16.25 -4.44 7.01
N ASP A 109 -17.23 -4.25 6.13
CA ASP A 109 -18.56 -4.82 6.25
C ASP A 109 -18.53 -6.36 6.12
N LYS A 110 -18.96 -7.04 7.19
CA LYS A 110 -19.06 -8.49 7.24
C LYS A 110 -20.08 -9.03 6.23
N HIS A 111 -21.15 -8.30 5.94
CA HIS A 111 -22.14 -8.73 4.95
C HIS A 111 -21.61 -8.63 3.52
N ALA A 112 -20.85 -7.58 3.21
CA ALA A 112 -20.10 -7.47 1.96
C ALA A 112 -19.07 -8.59 1.80
N ALA A 113 -18.31 -8.88 2.86
CA ALA A 113 -17.36 -10.00 2.85
C ALA A 113 -18.07 -11.35 2.62
N PHE A 114 -19.26 -11.54 3.19
CA PHE A 114 -20.03 -12.76 2.94
C PHE A 114 -20.53 -12.86 1.49
N ARG A 115 -21.01 -11.74 0.90
CA ARG A 115 -21.35 -11.68 -0.53
C ARG A 115 -20.14 -12.00 -1.41
N PHE A 116 -18.97 -11.45 -1.08
CA PHE A 116 -17.71 -11.76 -1.75
C PHE A 116 -17.42 -13.26 -1.72
N SER A 117 -17.50 -13.91 -0.55
CA SER A 117 -17.28 -15.35 -0.43
C SER A 117 -18.25 -16.17 -1.28
N GLN A 118 -19.54 -15.83 -1.28
CA GLN A 118 -20.53 -16.55 -2.11
C GLN A 118 -20.26 -16.37 -3.62
N ALA A 119 -19.92 -15.16 -4.06
CA ALA A 119 -19.56 -14.90 -5.46
C ALA A 119 -18.27 -15.64 -5.85
N PHE A 120 -17.28 -15.68 -4.96
CA PHE A 120 -15.99 -16.33 -5.20
C PHE A 120 -16.19 -17.84 -5.37
N GLU A 121 -16.99 -18.45 -4.49
CA GLU A 121 -17.35 -19.86 -4.61
C GLU A 121 -18.10 -20.17 -5.91
N CYS A 122 -18.96 -19.27 -6.41
CA CYS A 122 -19.61 -19.45 -7.72
C CYS A 122 -18.56 -19.53 -8.84
N VAL A 123 -17.61 -18.58 -8.88
CA VAL A 123 -16.54 -18.55 -9.90
C VAL A 123 -15.65 -19.81 -9.80
N VAL A 124 -15.27 -20.21 -8.58
CA VAL A 124 -14.47 -21.42 -8.34
C VAL A 124 -15.23 -22.68 -8.78
N ASN A 125 -16.53 -22.79 -8.48
CA ASN A 125 -17.35 -23.91 -8.93
C ASN A 125 -17.42 -23.98 -10.45
N ILE A 126 -17.56 -22.84 -11.14
CA ILE A 126 -17.55 -22.76 -12.60
C ILE A 126 -16.20 -23.24 -13.16
N GLY A 127 -15.09 -22.77 -12.58
CA GLY A 127 -13.73 -23.12 -13.04
C GLY A 127 -13.37 -24.58 -12.79
N VAL A 128 -13.54 -25.09 -11.57
CA VAL A 128 -13.10 -26.45 -11.20
C VAL A 128 -13.99 -27.54 -11.84
N ARG A 129 -15.29 -27.27 -12.02
CA ARG A 129 -16.25 -28.23 -12.60
C ARG A 129 -16.57 -27.97 -14.07
N GLY A 130 -15.94 -26.96 -14.67
CA GLY A 130 -16.12 -26.58 -16.07
C GLY A 130 -15.28 -27.44 -17.01
N SER A 131 -15.74 -27.60 -18.24
CA SER A 131 -14.94 -28.10 -19.35
C SER A 131 -13.80 -27.12 -19.70
N GLU A 132 -12.84 -27.55 -20.52
CA GLU A 132 -11.74 -26.69 -20.94
C GLU A 132 -12.21 -25.34 -21.53
N PRO A 133 -13.20 -25.27 -22.45
CA PRO A 133 -13.70 -23.99 -22.93
C PRO A 133 -14.25 -23.08 -21.83
N ILE A 134 -14.96 -23.66 -20.85
CA ILE A 134 -15.48 -22.91 -19.69
C ILE A 134 -14.33 -22.34 -18.86
N ARG A 135 -13.28 -23.14 -18.60
CA ARG A 135 -12.10 -22.66 -17.86
C ARG A 135 -11.40 -21.51 -18.57
N SER A 136 -11.25 -21.59 -19.90
CA SER A 136 -10.70 -20.48 -20.69
C SER A 136 -11.57 -19.22 -20.60
N ARG A 137 -12.91 -19.37 -20.60
CA ARG A 137 -13.84 -18.25 -20.40
C ARG A 137 -13.73 -17.61 -19.01
N VAL A 138 -13.54 -18.41 -17.95
CA VAL A 138 -13.30 -17.90 -16.58
C VAL A 138 -12.05 -17.02 -16.52
N VAL A 139 -10.98 -17.43 -17.20
CA VAL A 139 -9.75 -16.62 -17.31
C VAL A 139 -10.01 -15.33 -18.08
N GLN A 140 -10.65 -15.44 -19.25
CA GLN A 140 -10.96 -14.28 -20.11
C GLN A 140 -11.93 -13.29 -19.45
N ALA A 141 -12.78 -13.73 -18.53
CA ALA A 141 -13.69 -12.87 -17.79
C ALA A 141 -12.98 -11.99 -16.73
N GLY A 142 -11.66 -12.16 -16.52
CA GLY A 142 -10.87 -11.34 -15.59
C GLY A 142 -10.65 -11.96 -14.21
N THR A 143 -10.87 -13.27 -14.05
CA THR A 143 -10.70 -13.93 -12.74
C THR A 143 -9.26 -13.82 -12.20
N LEU A 144 -8.26 -13.72 -13.08
CA LEU A 144 -6.86 -13.58 -12.66
C LEU A 144 -6.60 -12.28 -11.90
N ASP A 145 -7.26 -11.19 -12.26
CA ASP A 145 -7.12 -9.90 -11.57
C ASP A 145 -7.64 -10.01 -10.14
N VAL A 146 -8.79 -10.67 -9.95
CA VAL A 146 -9.36 -10.94 -8.62
C VAL A 146 -8.42 -11.80 -7.78
N VAL A 147 -7.87 -12.88 -8.36
CA VAL A 147 -6.92 -13.76 -7.65
C VAL A 147 -5.67 -12.98 -7.25
N GLY A 148 -5.15 -12.13 -8.14
CA GLY A 148 -4.06 -11.20 -7.85
C GLY A 148 -4.38 -10.32 -6.64
N CYS A 149 -5.53 -9.64 -6.63
CA CYS A 149 -5.93 -8.79 -5.51
C CYS A 149 -6.12 -9.57 -4.19
N VAL A 150 -6.65 -10.79 -4.23
CA VAL A 150 -6.78 -11.65 -3.03
C VAL A 150 -5.41 -12.02 -2.47
N LEU A 151 -4.46 -12.38 -3.34
CA LEU A 151 -3.08 -12.68 -2.95
C LEU A 151 -2.38 -11.45 -2.38
N GLU A 152 -2.56 -10.28 -3.00
CA GLU A 152 -2.07 -9.00 -2.46
C GLU A 152 -2.65 -8.72 -1.08
N ALA A 153 -3.97 -8.81 -0.90
CA ALA A 153 -4.59 -8.60 0.41
C ALA A 153 -4.06 -9.59 1.47
N TRP A 154 -3.87 -10.86 1.10
CA TRP A 154 -3.29 -11.87 1.98
C TRP A 154 -1.84 -11.53 2.36
N LEU A 155 -1.01 -11.18 1.39
CA LEU A 155 0.38 -10.76 1.63
C LEU A 155 0.42 -9.53 2.56
N ALA A 156 -0.49 -8.58 2.37
CA ALA A 156 -0.57 -7.36 3.18
C ALA A 156 -0.89 -7.72 4.64
N SER A 157 -1.83 -8.65 4.83
CA SER A 157 -2.23 -9.13 6.15
C SER A 157 -1.09 -9.83 6.92
N LYS A 158 -0.08 -10.31 6.20
CA LYS A 158 1.13 -10.93 6.77
C LYS A 158 2.30 -9.97 6.94
N GLY A 159 2.12 -8.70 6.56
CA GLY A 159 3.17 -7.68 6.65
C GLY A 159 4.17 -7.69 5.50
N PHE A 160 3.87 -8.38 4.38
CA PHE A 160 4.68 -8.27 3.18
C PHE A 160 4.42 -6.93 2.48
N ALA A 161 5.48 -6.29 1.99
CA ALA A 161 5.35 -5.08 1.18
C ALA A 161 4.71 -5.40 -0.16
N ILE A 162 3.70 -4.63 -0.57
CA ILE A 162 2.97 -4.80 -1.85
C ILE A 162 3.02 -3.51 -2.65
N GLY A 163 3.17 -3.66 -3.96
CA GLY A 163 3.28 -2.57 -4.91
C GLY A 163 4.56 -2.65 -5.76
N PRO A 164 4.65 -1.83 -6.82
CA PRO A 164 5.74 -1.88 -7.81
C PRO A 164 7.13 -1.55 -7.21
N SER A 165 7.19 -1.10 -5.95
CA SER A 165 8.41 -0.73 -5.23
C SER A 165 8.76 -1.67 -4.07
N SER A 166 8.12 -2.85 -3.98
CA SER A 166 8.36 -3.80 -2.89
C SER A 166 9.61 -4.63 -3.15
N SER A 167 10.59 -4.54 -2.24
CA SER A 167 11.73 -5.46 -2.21
C SER A 167 11.27 -6.82 -1.67
N ALA A 168 11.86 -7.93 -2.15
CA ALA A 168 11.57 -9.29 -1.68
C ALA A 168 11.74 -9.51 -0.17
N THR A 169 12.34 -8.55 0.54
CA THR A 169 12.57 -8.53 1.99
C THR A 169 11.51 -7.74 2.78
N GLY A 170 10.48 -7.18 2.14
CA GLY A 170 9.46 -6.36 2.82
C GLY A 170 9.92 -4.94 3.18
N ILE A 171 11.17 -4.59 2.90
CA ILE A 171 11.71 -3.24 3.08
C ILE A 171 11.33 -2.42 1.83
N PRO A 172 10.78 -1.20 1.98
CA PRO A 172 10.51 -0.32 0.85
C PRO A 172 11.79 -0.16 0.01
N ARG A 173 11.73 -0.44 -1.28
CA ARG A 173 12.90 -0.30 -2.15
C ARG A 173 13.27 1.17 -2.20
N GLU A 174 14.45 1.50 -1.64
CA GLU A 174 14.99 2.86 -1.59
C GLU A 174 14.95 3.47 -3.00
N THR A 175 14.20 4.59 -3.14
CA THR A 175 14.01 5.27 -4.43
C THR A 175 15.35 5.75 -4.96
N ARG A 176 15.45 5.97 -6.28
CA ARG A 176 16.68 6.47 -6.92
C ARG A 176 17.15 7.79 -6.28
N GLU A 177 16.20 8.65 -5.91
CA GLU A 177 16.46 9.90 -5.20
C GLU A 177 16.99 9.68 -3.78
N GLN A 178 16.38 8.79 -2.99
CA GLN A 178 16.88 8.46 -1.64
C GLN A 178 18.31 7.91 -1.69
N ARG A 179 18.62 7.09 -2.70
CA ARG A 179 19.97 6.53 -2.89
C ARG A 179 20.99 7.59 -3.28
N GLN A 180 20.61 8.58 -4.10
CA GLN A 180 21.46 9.73 -4.43
C GLN A 180 21.65 10.66 -3.22
N ALA A 181 20.59 10.94 -2.47
CA ALA A 181 20.65 11.76 -1.26
C ALA A 181 21.57 11.14 -0.20
N ARG A 182 21.49 9.82 0.00
CA ARG A 182 22.38 9.10 0.93
C ARG A 182 23.85 9.15 0.51
N ARG A 183 24.13 9.06 -0.81
CA ARG A 183 25.50 9.23 -1.34
C ARG A 183 26.02 10.65 -1.16
N LEU A 184 25.19 11.66 -1.42
CA LEU A 184 25.55 13.07 -1.24
C LEU A 184 25.81 13.37 0.24
N ALA A 185 24.94 12.92 1.14
CA ALA A 185 25.12 13.10 2.59
C ALA A 185 26.41 12.43 3.09
N GLN A 186 26.74 11.23 2.62
CA GLN A 186 28.01 10.57 2.97
C GLN A 186 29.23 11.31 2.42
N ALA A 187 29.14 11.87 1.22
CA ALA A 187 30.23 12.66 0.64
C ALA A 187 30.42 13.98 1.40
N GLU A 188 29.34 14.67 1.75
CA GLU A 188 29.36 15.89 2.55
C GLU A 188 29.93 15.63 3.95
N GLN A 189 29.56 14.51 4.58
CA GLN A 189 30.10 14.12 5.88
C GLN A 189 31.61 13.87 5.82
N ARG A 190 32.09 13.14 4.80
CA ARG A 190 33.53 12.93 4.60
C ARG A 190 34.27 14.24 4.36
N GLN A 191 33.71 15.14 3.56
CA GLN A 191 34.30 16.46 3.32
C GLN A 191 34.39 17.28 4.61
N ARG A 192 33.35 17.24 5.47
CA ARG A 192 33.38 17.92 6.77
C ARG A 192 34.44 17.34 7.71
N ASP A 193 34.58 16.02 7.75
CA ASP A 193 35.57 15.36 8.59
C ASP A 193 37.01 15.66 8.12
N GLU A 194 37.24 15.66 6.81
CA GLU A 194 38.52 16.06 6.20
C GLU A 194 38.86 17.53 6.49
N ALA A 195 37.90 18.44 6.32
CA ALA A 195 38.07 19.85 6.64
C ALA A 195 38.39 20.09 8.12
N ALA A 196 37.69 19.38 9.03
CA ALA A 196 37.96 19.45 10.46
C ALA A 196 39.34 18.88 10.82
N ALA A 197 39.80 17.83 10.15
CA ALA A 197 41.14 17.29 10.34
C ALA A 197 42.24 18.26 9.88
N LEU A 198 42.06 18.89 8.72
CA LEU A 198 42.94 19.93 8.20
C LEU A 198 43.01 21.14 9.12
N ALA A 199 41.86 21.64 9.60
CA ALA A 199 41.81 22.76 10.54
C ALA A 199 42.58 22.45 11.83
N ARG A 200 42.45 21.24 12.39
CA ARG A 200 43.21 20.80 13.57
C ARG A 200 44.72 20.72 13.29
N ALA A 201 45.13 20.29 12.10
CA ALA A 201 46.54 20.23 11.72
C ALA A 201 47.16 21.63 11.57
N LEU A 202 46.45 22.56 10.93
CA LEU A 202 46.84 23.96 10.82
C LEU A 202 46.98 24.63 12.18
N GLN A 203 46.02 24.41 13.09
CA GLN A 203 46.08 24.95 14.44
C GLN A 203 47.34 24.47 15.19
N ARG A 204 47.72 23.19 15.01
CA ARG A 204 48.95 22.64 15.60
C ARG A 204 50.20 23.31 15.04
N GLN A 205 50.26 23.56 13.74
CA GLN A 205 51.39 24.28 13.13
C GLN A 205 51.51 25.70 13.65
N ILE A 206 50.40 26.45 13.72
CA ILE A 206 50.39 27.82 14.24
C ILE A 206 50.91 27.86 15.69
N VAL A 207 50.48 26.92 16.53
CA VAL A 207 50.95 26.83 17.92
C VAL A 207 52.45 26.54 17.98
N LEU A 208 52.96 25.62 17.16
CA LEU A 208 54.40 25.30 17.10
C LEU A 208 55.23 26.50 16.62
N ASP A 209 54.78 27.19 15.57
CA ASP A 209 55.46 28.39 15.04
C ASP A 209 55.50 29.52 16.07
N GLN A 210 54.39 29.78 16.76
CA GLN A 210 54.36 30.77 17.86
C GLN A 210 55.30 30.38 19.01
N MET A 211 55.40 29.08 19.32
CA MET A 211 56.28 28.59 20.38
C MET A 211 57.76 28.72 19.98
N GLN A 212 58.10 28.42 18.73
CA GLN A 212 59.44 28.64 18.18
C GLN A 212 59.82 30.12 18.19
N GLN A 213 58.93 31.02 17.75
CA GLN A 213 59.15 32.46 17.77
C GLN A 213 59.42 32.99 19.19
N ARG A 214 58.68 32.49 20.19
CA ARG A 214 58.91 32.82 21.61
C ARG A 214 60.27 32.32 22.10
N ILE A 215 60.67 31.11 21.73
CA ILE A 215 61.99 30.56 22.09
C ILE A 215 63.11 31.38 21.43
N THR A 216 62.99 31.71 20.15
CA THR A 216 63.98 32.52 19.44
C THR A 216 64.08 33.93 20.03
N HIS A 217 62.95 34.54 20.38
CA HIS A 217 62.92 35.86 21.03
C HIS A 217 63.58 35.81 22.42
N ALA A 218 63.23 34.82 23.25
CA ALA A 218 63.84 34.65 24.58
C ALA A 218 65.35 34.34 24.50
N GLN A 219 65.80 33.61 23.47
CA GLN A 219 67.22 33.39 23.22
C GLN A 219 67.94 34.68 22.81
N GLN A 220 67.35 35.50 21.93
CA GLN A 220 67.89 36.81 21.56
C GLN A 220 67.98 37.75 22.76
N GLU A 221 66.95 37.81 23.61
CA GLU A 221 66.97 38.58 24.85
C GLU A 221 68.09 38.13 25.81
N ARG A 222 68.29 36.81 25.96
CA ARG A 222 69.39 36.26 26.78
C ARG A 222 70.77 36.61 26.22
N VAL A 223 70.95 36.58 24.90
CA VAL A 223 72.21 36.97 24.24
C VAL A 223 72.49 38.46 24.42
N ILE A 224 71.46 39.31 24.34
CA ILE A 224 71.57 40.75 24.60
C ILE A 224 71.94 41.00 26.07
N GLN A 225 71.30 40.32 27.03
CA GLN A 225 71.64 40.44 28.46
C GLN A 225 73.08 39.96 28.75
N GLN A 226 73.54 38.87 28.14
CA GLN A 226 74.93 38.40 28.31
C GLN A 226 75.97 39.37 27.75
N ARG A 227 75.68 40.07 26.64
CA ARG A 227 76.56 41.14 26.13
C ARG A 227 76.62 42.34 27.07
N ILE A 228 75.48 42.76 27.63
CA ILE A 228 75.41 43.90 28.56
C ILE A 228 76.14 43.61 29.88
N PHE A 229 76.07 42.38 30.40
CA PHE A 229 76.77 41.99 31.64
C PHE A 229 78.24 41.57 31.44
N GLY A 230 78.65 41.22 30.21
CA GLY A 230 80.01 40.79 29.89
C GLY A 230 81.04 41.91 29.74
N GLU A 231 80.61 43.16 29.50
CA GLU A 231 81.52 44.30 29.32
C GLU A 231 81.96 44.97 30.63
N GLY A 232 81.46 44.53 31.80
CA GLY A 232 81.80 45.11 33.10
C GLY A 232 83.03 44.52 33.82
N SER A 233 83.63 43.43 33.32
CA SER A 233 84.63 42.67 34.10
C SER A 233 86.08 42.80 33.62
N ASN A 234 86.39 43.70 32.68
CA ASN A 234 87.72 43.82 32.08
C ASN A 234 88.31 45.25 32.10
N ALA A 235 88.08 45.99 33.18
CA ALA A 235 88.70 47.31 33.37
C ALA A 235 88.92 47.67 34.85
N VAL A 236 89.83 46.99 35.55
CA VAL A 236 90.70 47.64 36.56
C VAL A 236 92.02 46.85 36.60
N ARG A 237 93.07 47.43 36.03
CA ARG A 237 94.47 47.14 36.32
C ARG A 237 95.05 48.41 36.93
#